data_AF-A0A4Q4D3Z4-F1
#
_entry.id   AF-A0A4Q4D3Z4-F1
#
_cell.length_a   1.000
_cell.length_b   1.000
_cell.length_c   1.000
_cell.angle_alpha   90.00
_cell.angle_beta   90.00
_cell.angle_gamma   90.00
#
_symmetry.space_group_name_H-M   'P 1'
#
loop_
_entity.id
_entity.type
_entity.pdbx_description
1 polymer ?
#
loop_
_entity_poly.entity_id
_entity_poly.type
_entity_poly.pdbx_seq_one_letter_code
_entity_poly.pdbx_strand_id
1 'polypeptide(L)'
;MIVQSRPDDTGAVWRAYVEAKRDADAALRTSGLDWTIIRPGGLTDDPGTGKVALGSDVARGEVTRDDVAAVLAEVIDTGHGIGKQWTLMGGDTEIKDAVAQAD
;
A
#
# COMPACT_ATOMS: atom_id res chain seq x y z
N MET A 1 3.23 -23.79 -24.61
CA MET A 1 1.96 -24.34 -25.14
C MET A 1 1.30 -25.06 -23.95
N ILE A 2 0.22 -24.62 -23.30
CA ILE A 2 -0.93 -23.77 -23.66
C ILE A 2 -1.37 -23.00 -22.40
N VAL A 3 -1.51 -21.66 -22.50
CA VAL A 3 -2.36 -20.86 -21.60
C VAL A 3 -3.40 -20.19 -22.49
N GLN A 4 -4.62 -20.73 -22.46
CA GLN A 4 -5.87 -20.06 -22.84
C GLN A 4 -6.85 -20.44 -21.74
N SER A 5 -7.60 -19.54 -21.10
CA SER A 5 -8.44 -18.51 -21.70
C SER A 5 -8.60 -17.30 -20.77
N ARG A 6 -8.64 -16.09 -21.33
CA ARG A 6 -9.11 -14.86 -20.65
C ARG A 6 -10.65 -14.82 -20.66
N PRO A 7 -11.33 -14.40 -19.58
CA PRO A 7 -12.72 -13.97 -19.67
C PRO A 7 -12.81 -12.44 -19.78
N ASP A 8 -13.55 -11.97 -20.78
CA ASP A 8 -13.83 -10.56 -21.09
C ASP A 8 -14.60 -9.79 -19.99
N ASP A 9 -15.02 -10.46 -18.90
CA ASP A 9 -15.70 -9.86 -17.74
C ASP A 9 -14.75 -9.26 -16.68
N THR A 10 -13.45 -9.52 -16.81
CA THR A 10 -12.45 -9.00 -15.86
C THR A 10 -12.46 -7.47 -15.81
N GLY A 11 -12.78 -6.79 -16.93
CA GLY A 11 -12.81 -5.34 -17.01
C GLY A 11 -13.98 -4.68 -16.27
N ALA A 12 -15.14 -5.34 -16.17
CA ALA A 12 -16.30 -4.77 -15.47
C ALA A 12 -16.16 -4.92 -13.95
N VAL A 13 -15.75 -6.11 -13.48
CA VAL A 13 -15.50 -6.36 -12.06
C VAL A 13 -14.32 -5.54 -11.55
N TRP A 14 -13.24 -5.42 -12.34
CA TRP A 14 -12.10 -4.57 -12.02
C TRP A 14 -12.48 -3.08 -11.97
N ARG A 15 -13.28 -2.58 -12.92
CA ARG A 15 -13.77 -1.19 -12.90
C ARG A 15 -14.64 -0.91 -11.68
N ALA A 16 -15.59 -1.79 -11.36
CA ALA A 16 -16.44 -1.63 -10.18
C ALA A 16 -15.62 -1.63 -8.88
N TYR A 17 -14.61 -2.50 -8.77
CA TYR A 17 -13.69 -2.52 -7.63
C TYR A 17 -12.86 -1.22 -7.54
N VAL A 18 -12.35 -0.72 -8.67
CA VAL A 18 -11.54 0.51 -8.70
C VAL A 18 -12.39 1.75 -8.44
N GLU A 19 -13.61 1.84 -8.98
CA GLU A 19 -14.56 2.93 -8.75
C GLU A 19 -14.98 2.98 -7.27
N ALA A 20 -15.40 1.85 -6.71
CA ALA A 20 -15.77 1.77 -5.28
C ALA A 20 -14.61 2.16 -4.36
N LYS A 21 -13.37 1.74 -4.68
CA LYS A 21 -12.18 2.12 -3.91
C LYS A 21 -11.86 3.61 -4.04
N ARG A 22 -12.08 4.19 -5.22
CA ARG A 22 -11.91 5.63 -5.45
C ARG A 22 -12.92 6.46 -4.66
N ASP A 23 -14.17 6.02 -4.64
CA ASP A 23 -15.25 6.71 -3.91
C ASP A 23 -15.06 6.60 -2.40
N ALA A 24 -14.58 5.46 -1.90
CA ALA A 24 -14.18 5.30 -0.51
C ALA A 24 -12.98 6.20 -0.14
N ASP A 25 -11.94 6.26 -0.98
CA ASP A 25 -10.80 7.14 -0.77
C ASP A 25 -11.23 8.63 -0.82
N ALA A 26 -12.20 9.00 -1.66
CA ALA A 26 -12.72 10.36 -1.76
C ALA A 26 -13.56 10.73 -0.53
N ALA A 27 -14.45 9.84 -0.08
CA ALA A 27 -15.23 10.02 1.12
C ALA A 27 -14.32 10.16 2.36
N LEU A 28 -13.28 9.33 2.48
CA LEU A 28 -12.30 9.37 3.56
C LEU A 28 -11.52 10.69 3.61
N ARG A 29 -11.15 11.26 2.45
CA ARG A 29 -10.50 12.58 2.39
C ARG A 29 -11.41 13.71 2.85
N THR A 30 -12.72 13.54 2.73
CA THR A 30 -13.73 14.56 3.10
C THR A 30 -14.37 14.33 4.47
N SER A 31 -14.06 13.22 5.15
CA SER A 31 -14.76 12.82 6.39
C SER A 31 -14.26 13.51 7.65
N GLY A 32 -13.17 14.27 7.57
CA GLY A 32 -12.51 14.88 8.73
C GLY A 32 -11.81 13.87 9.66
N LEU A 33 -11.52 12.67 9.15
CA LEU A 33 -10.76 11.64 9.87
C LEU A 33 -9.26 11.81 9.66
N ASP A 34 -8.49 11.40 10.66
CA ASP A 34 -7.04 11.26 10.56
C ASP A 34 -6.69 10.00 9.75
N TRP A 35 -6.77 10.11 8.42
CA TRP A 35 -6.63 8.98 7.51
C TRP A 35 -5.18 8.77 7.05
N THR A 36 -4.84 7.51 6.73
CA THR A 36 -3.61 7.17 6.02
C THR A 36 -3.91 6.10 4.98
N ILE A 37 -3.36 6.23 3.77
CA ILE A 37 -3.52 5.24 2.70
C ILE A 37 -2.15 4.67 2.33
N ILE A 38 -1.96 3.36 2.54
CA ILE A 38 -0.76 2.64 2.11
C ILE A 38 -1.10 1.76 0.89
N ARG A 39 -0.29 1.84 -0.15
CA ARG A 39 -0.42 1.08 -1.41
C ARG A 39 0.77 0.13 -1.56
N PRO A 40 0.69 -1.10 -1.03
CA PRO A 40 1.76 -2.06 -1.18
C PRO A 40 1.91 -2.54 -2.62
N GLY A 41 3.13 -2.94 -2.99
CA GLY A 41 3.45 -3.66 -4.21
C GLY A 41 2.93 -5.11 -4.21
N GLY A 42 3.62 -5.98 -4.94
CA GLY A 42 3.30 -7.42 -4.94
C GLY A 42 3.49 -8.00 -3.54
N LEU A 43 2.46 -8.65 -3.00
CA LEU A 43 2.50 -9.20 -1.63
C LEU A 43 3.08 -10.61 -1.62
N THR A 44 4.09 -10.84 -0.79
CA THR A 44 4.67 -12.17 -0.55
C THR A 44 4.40 -12.66 0.88
N ASP A 45 4.49 -13.98 1.08
CA ASP A 45 4.31 -14.65 2.37
C ASP A 45 5.65 -15.00 3.05
N ASP A 46 6.76 -14.46 2.54
CA ASP A 46 8.07 -14.62 3.16
C ASP A 46 8.14 -13.87 4.50
N PRO A 47 9.05 -14.27 5.41
CA PRO A 47 9.28 -13.54 6.66
C PRO A 47 9.70 -12.09 6.41
N GLY A 48 9.29 -11.18 7.31
CA GLY A 48 9.65 -9.78 7.25
C GLY A 48 11.15 -9.55 7.29
N THR A 49 11.59 -8.53 6.55
CA THR A 49 12.99 -8.10 6.49
C THR A 49 13.29 -6.96 7.47
N GLY A 50 12.25 -6.29 7.96
CA GLY A 50 12.36 -5.07 8.77
C GLY A 50 12.72 -3.82 7.97
N LYS A 51 12.83 -3.94 6.64
CA LYS A 51 13.31 -2.88 5.76
C LYS A 51 12.42 -2.68 4.55
N VAL A 52 12.14 -1.42 4.23
CA VAL A 52 11.17 -1.04 3.21
C VAL A 52 11.61 0.22 2.46
N ALA A 53 10.97 0.47 1.33
CA ALA A 53 10.91 1.78 0.69
C ALA A 53 9.47 2.30 0.78
N LEU A 54 9.29 3.48 1.36
CA LEU A 54 8.00 4.12 1.59
C LEU A 54 8.05 5.56 1.08
N GLY A 55 7.06 5.96 0.30
CA GLY A 55 6.97 7.33 -0.20
C GLY A 55 5.87 7.51 -1.24
N SER A 56 5.73 8.72 -1.75
CA SER A 56 4.73 9.03 -2.79
C SER A 56 5.02 8.32 -4.13
N ASP A 57 6.30 8.19 -4.47
CA ASP A 57 6.80 7.48 -5.66
C ASP A 57 7.99 6.58 -5.27
N VAL A 58 7.76 5.26 -5.32
CA VAL A 58 8.80 4.25 -5.09
C VAL A 58 8.81 3.27 -6.26
N ALA A 59 9.99 2.75 -6.59
CA ALA A 59 10.14 1.79 -7.68
C ALA A 59 9.27 0.56 -7.45
N ARG A 60 8.67 0.03 -8.53
CA ARG A 60 7.83 -1.18 -8.41
C ARG A 60 8.64 -2.37 -7.89
N GLY A 61 8.02 -3.12 -7.00
CA GLY A 61 8.59 -4.33 -6.43
C GLY A 61 7.56 -5.11 -5.64
N GLU A 62 8.07 -6.00 -4.81
CA GLU A 62 7.31 -6.83 -3.89
C GLU A 62 7.62 -6.40 -2.44
N VAL A 63 6.70 -6.73 -1.54
CA VAL A 63 6.84 -6.50 -0.10
C VAL A 63 6.20 -7.66 0.65
N THR A 64 6.82 -8.09 1.74
CA THR A 64 6.27 -9.15 2.58
C THR A 64 5.03 -8.64 3.32
N ARG A 65 4.04 -9.50 3.55
CA ARG A 65 2.87 -9.15 4.37
C ARG A 65 3.26 -8.78 5.81
N ASP A 66 4.35 -9.34 6.30
CA ASP A 66 4.91 -9.07 7.63
C ASP A 66 5.45 -7.62 7.72
N ASP A 67 6.24 -7.19 6.73
CA ASP A 67 6.73 -5.81 6.65
C ASP A 67 5.59 -4.80 6.45
N VAL A 68 4.54 -5.16 5.70
CA VAL A 68 3.32 -4.33 5.58
C VAL A 68 2.66 -4.13 6.94
N ALA A 69 2.50 -5.20 7.73
CA ALA A 69 1.90 -5.11 9.06
C ALA A 69 2.75 -4.25 10.00
N ALA A 70 4.07 -4.40 9.95
CA ALA A 70 4.99 -3.61 10.75
C ALA A 70 4.96 -2.11 10.40
N VAL A 71 4.89 -1.76 9.11
CA VAL A 71 4.70 -0.37 8.67
C VAL A 71 3.37 0.20 9.16
N LEU A 72 2.28 -0.55 9.05
CA LEU A 72 0.97 -0.09 9.53
C LEU A 72 0.96 0.17 11.04
N ALA A 73 1.60 -0.70 11.83
CA ALA A 73 1.74 -0.49 13.27
C ALA A 73 2.52 0.80 13.57
N GLU A 74 3.68 1.00 12.94
CA GLU A 74 4.51 2.20 13.14
C GLU A 74 3.78 3.50 12.75
N VAL A 75 3.01 3.47 11.65
CA VAL A 75 2.19 4.61 11.21
C VAL A 75 1.12 4.97 12.23
N ILE A 76 0.45 3.96 12.79
CA ILE A 76 -0.58 4.16 13.83
C ILE A 76 0.04 4.72 15.11
N ASP A 77 1.17 4.15 15.55
CA ASP A 77 1.82 4.53 16.80
C ASP A 77 2.41 5.94 16.74
N THR A 78 2.92 6.38 15.59
CA THR A 78 3.57 7.69 15.43
C THR A 78 2.63 8.78 14.93
N GLY A 79 1.56 8.43 14.20
CA GLY A 79 0.67 9.39 13.55
C GLY A 79 1.30 10.14 12.36
N HIS A 80 2.51 9.79 11.91
CA HIS A 80 3.19 10.48 10.79
C HIS A 80 2.42 10.38 9.46
N GLY A 81 1.56 9.38 9.30
CA GLY A 81 0.79 9.15 8.08
C GLY A 81 -0.51 9.94 7.95
N ILE A 82 -0.86 10.81 8.91
CA ILE A 82 -2.15 11.49 8.89
C ILE A 82 -2.26 12.41 7.66
N GLY A 83 -3.31 12.21 6.86
CA GLY A 83 -3.55 12.90 5.61
C GLY A 83 -2.64 12.46 4.45
N LYS A 84 -1.88 11.36 4.61
CA LYS A 84 -0.87 10.93 3.65
C LYS A 84 -1.27 9.68 2.89
N GLN A 85 -0.78 9.60 1.65
CA GLN A 85 -0.87 8.42 0.82
C GLN A 85 0.53 8.03 0.34
N TRP A 86 0.96 6.81 0.65
CA TRP A 86 2.25 6.28 0.26
C TRP A 86 2.14 4.96 -0.49
N THR A 87 3.12 4.70 -1.32
CA THR A 87 3.38 3.40 -1.93
C THR A 87 4.45 2.70 -1.11
N LEU A 88 4.28 1.40 -0.87
CA LEU A 88 5.13 0.59 -0.01
C LEU A 88 5.72 -0.59 -0.78
N MET A 89 7.05 -0.74 -0.70
CA MET A 89 7.82 -1.80 -1.35
C MET A 89 8.88 -2.33 -0.39
N GLY A 90 9.41 -3.53 -0.64
CA GLY A 90 10.65 -3.98 0.00
C GLY A 90 11.81 -3.04 -0.36
N GLY A 91 12.74 -2.85 0.57
CA GLY A 91 13.85 -1.92 0.41
C GLY A 91 14.92 -2.11 1.49
N ASP A 92 15.75 -1.08 1.66
CA ASP A 92 16.93 -1.15 2.51
C ASP A 92 16.87 -0.24 3.75
N THR A 93 15.79 0.55 3.88
CA THR A 93 15.59 1.49 5.00
C THR A 93 14.78 0.83 6.11
N GLU A 94 15.24 0.92 7.35
CA GLU A 94 14.50 0.43 8.52
C GLU A 94 13.09 1.05 8.57
N ILE A 95 12.08 0.26 8.91
CA ILE A 95 10.67 0.69 8.87
C ILE A 95 10.43 1.99 9.64
N LYS A 96 11.04 2.16 10.81
CA LYS A 96 10.91 3.37 11.63
C LYS A 96 11.42 4.61 10.91
N ASP A 97 12.60 4.48 10.28
CA ASP A 97 13.21 5.56 9.53
C ASP A 97 12.40 5.86 8.27
N ALA A 98 11.89 4.83 7.59
CA ALA A 98 11.06 4.99 6.40
C ALA A 98 9.75 5.73 6.72
N VAL A 99 9.08 5.42 7.83
CA VAL A 99 7.85 6.13 8.26
C VAL A 99 8.15 7.57 8.67
N ALA A 100 9.25 7.82 9.37
CA ALA A 100 9.64 9.16 9.82
C ALA A 100 10.08 10.09 8.67
N GLN A 101 10.58 9.52 7.57
CA GLN A 101 11.16 10.29 6.44
C GLN A 101 10.25 10.37 5.22
N ALA A 102 9.11 9.66 5.20
CA ALA A 102 8.22 9.64 4.05
C ALA A 102 7.51 11.00 3.82
N ASP A 103 7.54 11.46 2.57
CA ASP A 103 7.02 12.78 2.14
C ASP A 103 5.48 12.93 2.17
#